data_AF-A0A5J6LBM3-F1
#
_entry.id   AF-A0A5J6LBM3-F1
#
_cell.length_a   1.000
_cell.length_b   1.000
_cell.length_c   1.000
_cell.angle_alpha   90.00
_cell.angle_beta   90.00
_cell.angle_gamma   90.00
#
_symmetry.space_group_name_H-M   'P 1'
#
loop_
_entity.id
_entity.type
_entity.pdbx_description
1 polymer ?
#
loop_
_entity_poly.entity_id
_entity_poly.type
_entity_poly.pdbx_seq_one_letter_code
_entity_poly.pdbx_strand_id
1 'polypeptide(L)'
;MTDEDVNNEQPTKPKAKKIARHFNRDNARHLLERHGIAYWTQNDGIHLIVAGNYQLIDFWPGTGRWRSRDKAITGFGIQGLLEMINTGQV
;
A
#
# COMPACT_ATOMS: atom_id res chain seq x y z
N MET A 1 38.53 26.54 2.61
CA MET A 1 37.50 27.61 2.57
C MET A 1 37.23 27.86 1.10
N THR A 2 36.22 27.25 0.48
CA THR A 2 34.95 26.73 0.98
C THR A 2 34.68 25.32 0.47
N ASP A 3 34.31 24.45 1.40
CA ASP A 3 33.47 23.28 1.14
C ASP A 3 32.08 23.74 0.64
N GLU A 4 31.34 22.80 0.05
CA GLU A 4 29.90 22.90 -0.29
C GLU A 4 29.52 23.30 -1.72
N ASP A 5 29.86 22.43 -2.68
CA ASP A 5 28.89 22.09 -3.74
C ASP A 5 28.07 20.88 -3.26
N VAL A 6 27.06 21.15 -2.43
CA VAL A 6 26.04 20.16 -2.07
C VAL A 6 25.27 19.83 -3.35
N ASN A 7 25.67 18.71 -3.95
CA ASN A 7 25.02 18.13 -5.12
C ASN A 7 23.55 17.80 -4.80
N ASN A 8 22.65 18.73 -5.09
CA ASN A 8 21.20 18.55 -4.99
C ASN A 8 20.70 17.75 -6.21
N GLU A 9 21.11 16.49 -6.31
CA GLU A 9 20.67 15.61 -7.39
C GLU A 9 19.26 15.08 -7.08
N GLN A 10 18.25 15.83 -7.52
CA GLN A 10 16.85 15.43 -7.45
C GLN A 10 16.67 14.09 -8.20
N PRO A 11 16.07 13.05 -7.58
CA PRO A 11 15.95 11.75 -8.24
C PRO A 11 15.08 11.87 -9.49
N THR A 12 15.58 11.33 -10.61
CA THR A 12 14.84 11.30 -11.87
C THR A 12 13.46 10.62 -11.66
N LYS A 13 12.42 11.12 -12.35
CA LYS A 13 11.02 10.66 -12.22
C LYS A 13 10.84 9.12 -12.12
N PRO A 14 11.58 8.27 -12.87
CA PRO A 14 11.48 6.81 -12.74
C PRO A 14 12.00 6.25 -11.40
N LYS A 15 13.09 6.83 -10.84
CA LYS A 15 13.66 6.43 -9.55
C LYS A 15 12.72 6.81 -8.41
N ALA A 16 12.19 8.03 -8.42
CA ALA A 16 11.21 8.50 -7.43
C ALA A 16 9.97 7.59 -7.34
N LYS A 17 9.44 7.14 -8.49
CA LYS A 17 8.28 6.23 -8.52
C LYS A 17 8.57 4.85 -7.94
N LYS A 18 9.78 4.32 -8.11
CA LYS A 18 10.18 3.04 -7.51
C LYS A 18 10.29 3.16 -5.99
N ILE A 19 10.92 4.23 -5.51
CA ILE A 19 11.05 4.54 -4.07
C ILE A 19 9.66 4.67 -3.44
N ALA A 20 8.77 5.45 -4.04
CA ALA A 20 7.41 5.62 -3.55
C ALA A 20 6.64 4.29 -3.46
N ARG A 21 6.77 3.41 -4.46
CA ARG A 21 6.13 2.08 -4.43
C ARG A 21 6.67 1.21 -3.31
N HIS A 22 7.98 1.23 -3.08
CA HIS A 22 8.61 0.48 -1.98
C HIS A 22 8.09 1.00 -0.64
N PHE A 23 8.16 2.31 -0.42
CA PHE A 23 7.64 2.96 0.78
C PHE A 23 6.17 2.60 1.03
N ASN A 24 5.33 2.64 -0.01
CA ASN A 24 3.92 2.29 0.13
C ASN A 24 3.69 0.83 0.54
N ARG A 25 4.51 -0.12 0.07
CA ARG A 25 4.42 -1.54 0.46
C ARG A 25 4.74 -1.74 1.93
N ASP A 26 5.77 -1.06 2.42
CA ASP A 26 6.18 -1.17 3.83
C ASP A 26 5.17 -0.50 4.75
N ASN A 27 4.78 0.73 4.41
CA ASN A 27 3.80 1.49 5.18
C ASN A 27 2.43 0.78 5.23
N ALA A 28 1.99 0.17 4.12
CA ALA A 28 0.76 -0.61 4.08
C ALA A 28 0.76 -1.78 5.06
N ARG A 29 1.83 -2.58 5.08
CA ARG A 29 1.98 -3.72 6.01
C ARG A 29 1.96 -3.26 7.45
N HIS A 30 2.74 -2.21 7.77
CA HIS A 30 2.78 -1.64 9.11
C HIS A 30 1.41 -1.16 9.59
N LEU A 31 0.64 -0.51 8.70
CA LEU A 31 -0.71 -0.07 9.04
C LEU A 31 -1.68 -1.24 9.25
N LEU A 32 -1.65 -2.26 8.38
CA LEU A 32 -2.48 -3.45 8.59
C LEU A 32 -2.17 -4.13 9.93
N GLU A 33 -0.88 -4.28 10.29
CA GLU A 33 -0.43 -4.84 11.56
C GLU A 33 -0.88 -3.99 12.75
N ARG A 34 -0.71 -2.66 12.68
CA ARG A 34 -1.13 -1.73 13.73
C ARG A 34 -2.64 -1.80 13.98
N HIS A 35 -3.44 -2.04 12.94
CA HIS A 35 -4.89 -2.19 13.04
C HIS A 35 -5.33 -3.63 13.36
N GLY A 36 -4.41 -4.58 13.57
CA GLY A 36 -4.73 -5.97 13.87
C GLY A 36 -5.39 -6.72 12.71
N ILE A 37 -5.22 -6.25 11.48
CA ILE A 37 -5.84 -6.83 10.29
C ILE A 37 -4.93 -7.91 9.74
N ALA A 38 -5.44 -9.14 9.67
CA ALA A 38 -4.73 -10.27 9.10
C ALA A 38 -4.54 -10.11 7.59
N TYR A 39 -3.36 -10.46 7.09
CA TYR A 39 -3.08 -10.47 5.66
C TYR A 39 -2.05 -11.54 5.28
N TRP A 40 -2.06 -11.93 4.02
CA TRP A 40 -1.05 -12.79 3.42
C TRP A 40 -0.28 -12.02 2.36
N THR A 41 1.03 -12.21 2.36
CA THR A 41 1.92 -11.59 1.39
C THR A 41 2.09 -12.48 0.16
N GLN A 42 2.01 -11.88 -1.03
CA GLN A 42 2.27 -12.52 -2.31
C GLN A 42 3.27 -11.68 -3.11
N ASN A 43 4.08 -12.34 -3.95
CA ASN A 43 5.04 -11.69 -4.85
C ASN A 43 5.89 -10.63 -4.13
N ASP A 44 6.57 -11.00 -3.04
CA ASP A 44 7.45 -10.11 -2.26
C ASP A 44 6.80 -8.79 -1.81
N GLY A 45 5.54 -8.85 -1.37
CA GLY A 45 4.83 -7.66 -0.87
C GLY A 45 4.26 -6.76 -1.96
N ILE A 46 4.33 -7.16 -3.23
CA ILE A 46 3.67 -6.44 -4.33
C ILE A 46 2.15 -6.55 -4.20
N HIS A 47 1.67 -7.70 -3.74
CA HIS A 47 0.26 -8.02 -3.61
C HIS A 47 -0.01 -8.59 -2.22
N LEU A 48 -0.99 -8.04 -1.53
CA LEU A 48 -1.45 -8.52 -0.23
C LEU A 48 -2.88 -9.04 -0.39
N ILE A 49 -3.16 -10.18 0.23
CA ILE A 49 -4.52 -10.67 0.42
C ILE A 49 -4.92 -10.27 1.84
N VAL A 50 -5.86 -9.35 1.99
CA VAL A 50 -6.25 -8.78 3.27
C VAL A 50 -7.57 -9.41 3.73
N ALA A 51 -7.66 -9.77 5.01
CA ALA A 51 -8.90 -10.22 5.60
C ALA A 51 -9.83 -9.01 5.87
N GLY A 52 -10.97 -8.96 5.20
CA GLY A 52 -12.07 -8.08 5.55
C GLY A 52 -13.09 -8.78 6.46
N ASN A 53 -14.19 -8.11 6.77
CA ASN A 53 -15.20 -8.62 7.72
C ASN A 53 -15.86 -9.92 7.26
N TYR A 54 -16.21 -10.00 5.97
CA TYR A 54 -16.92 -11.16 5.40
C TYR A 54 -16.28 -11.72 4.14
N GLN A 55 -15.18 -11.13 3.68
CA GLN A 55 -14.47 -11.58 2.48
C GLN A 55 -13.00 -11.23 2.48
N LEU A 56 -12.25 -11.84 1.58
CA LEU A 56 -10.87 -11.48 1.28
C LEU A 56 -10.82 -10.34 0.26
N ILE A 57 -9.77 -9.52 0.35
CA ILE A 57 -9.56 -8.35 -0.48
C ILE A 57 -8.17 -8.44 -1.12
N ASP A 58 -8.10 -8.28 -2.44
CA ASP A 58 -6.83 -8.08 -3.16
C ASP A 58 -6.36 -6.63 -2.95
N PHE A 59 -5.11 -6.44 -2.54
CA PHE A 59 -4.52 -5.11 -2.35
C PHE A 59 -3.11 -5.02 -2.95
N TRP A 60 -2.90 -4.06 -3.86
CA TRP A 60 -1.62 -3.71 -4.44
C TRP A 60 -1.08 -2.41 -3.83
N PRO A 61 -0.39 -2.47 -2.68
CA PRO A 61 0.02 -1.27 -1.95
C PRO A 61 0.94 -0.35 -2.76
N GLY A 62 1.77 -0.91 -3.65
CA GLY A 62 2.63 -0.10 -4.52
C GLY A 62 1.86 0.89 -5.40
N THR A 63 0.68 0.52 -5.91
CA THR A 63 -0.20 1.41 -6.69
C THR A 63 -1.37 1.96 -5.88
N GLY A 64 -1.57 1.46 -4.66
CA GLY A 64 -2.69 1.75 -3.78
C GLY A 64 -3.99 1.03 -4.15
N ARG A 65 -4.08 0.31 -5.28
CA ARG A 65 -5.33 -0.31 -5.72
C ARG A 65 -5.76 -1.44 -4.79
N TRP A 66 -7.03 -1.52 -4.47
CA TRP A 66 -7.62 -2.69 -3.84
C TRP A 66 -8.97 -3.05 -4.46
N ARG A 67 -9.37 -4.31 -4.30
CA ARG A 67 -10.69 -4.81 -4.70
C ARG A 67 -11.09 -6.03 -3.88
N SER A 68 -12.38 -6.12 -3.60
CA SER A 68 -13.07 -7.34 -3.19
C SER A 68 -12.83 -8.50 -4.18
N ARG A 69 -12.92 -9.74 -3.70
CA ARG A 69 -12.71 -10.94 -4.54
C ARG A 69 -13.83 -11.14 -5.56
N ASP A 70 -15.06 -10.81 -5.18
CA ASP A 70 -16.23 -10.81 -6.05
C ASP A 70 -16.24 -9.65 -7.07
N LYS A 71 -15.31 -8.68 -6.91
CA LYS A 71 -15.15 -7.46 -7.72
C LYS A 71 -16.32 -6.48 -7.61
N ALA A 72 -17.18 -6.60 -6.61
CA ALA A 72 -18.29 -5.68 -6.39
C ALA A 72 -17.81 -4.30 -5.91
N ILE A 73 -16.75 -4.29 -5.11
CA ILE A 73 -16.22 -3.09 -4.44
C ILE A 73 -14.74 -2.94 -4.74
N THR A 74 -14.34 -1.74 -5.14
CA THR A 74 -12.95 -1.38 -5.46
C THR A 74 -12.60 -0.01 -4.91
N GLY A 75 -11.31 0.27 -4.77
CA GLY A 75 -10.86 1.59 -4.39
C GLY A 75 -9.34 1.73 -4.39
N PHE A 76 -8.88 2.80 -3.77
CA PHE A 76 -7.47 3.18 -3.73
C PHE A 76 -7.03 3.59 -2.33
N GLY A 77 -5.74 3.39 -2.07
CA GLY A 77 -5.07 3.77 -0.84
C GLY A 77 -5.34 2.82 0.31
N ILE A 78 -4.37 2.74 1.24
CA ILE A 78 -4.53 1.99 2.49
C ILE A 78 -5.62 2.61 3.39
N GLN A 79 -5.76 3.94 3.42
CA GLN A 79 -6.78 4.59 4.25
C GLN A 79 -8.20 4.20 3.83
N GLY A 80 -8.50 4.26 2.52
CA GLY A 80 -9.81 3.83 2.01
C GLY A 80 -10.05 2.33 2.20
N LEU A 81 -9.00 1.51 2.16
CA LEU A 81 -9.10 0.08 2.49
C LEU A 81 -9.49 -0.14 3.96
N LEU A 82 -8.81 0.55 4.89
CA LEU A 82 -9.09 0.46 6.32
C LEU A 82 -10.51 0.96 6.64
N GLU A 83 -10.93 2.06 6.02
CA GLU A 83 -12.29 2.58 6.16
C GLU A 83 -13.35 1.59 5.68
N MET A 84 -13.14 0.95 4.53
CA MET A 84 -14.07 -0.06 4.01
C MET A 84 -14.18 -1.27 4.95
N ILE A 85 -13.05 -1.74 5.50
CA ILE A 85 -13.03 -2.84 6.48
C ILE A 85 -13.76 -2.41 7.76
N ASN A 86 -13.49 -1.22 8.29
CA ASN A 86 -14.10 -0.74 9.53
C ASN A 86 -15.60 -0.49 9.42
N THR A 87 -16.06 0.05 8.28
CA THR A 87 -17.49 0.33 8.05
C THR A 87 -18.27 -0.93 7.70
N GLY A 88 -17.59 -2.02 7.35
CA GLY A 88 -18.24 -3.24 6.91
C GLY A 88 -19.07 -3.02 5.65
N GLN A 89 -18.61 -2.14 4.74
CA GLN A 89 -19.14 -2.08 3.38
C GLN A 89 -18.67 -3.31 2.59
N VAL A 90 -19.12 -4.49 3.02
CA VAL A 90 -19.39 -5.74 2.29
C VAL A 90 -20.36 -6.55 3.14
#